data_AF-A0A662PLR8-F1
#
_entry.id   AF-A0A662PLR8-F1
#
_cell.length_a   1.000
_cell.length_b   1.000
_cell.length_c   1.000
_cell.angle_alpha   90.00
_cell.angle_beta   90.00
_cell.angle_gamma   90.00
#
_symmetry.space_group_name_H-M   'P 1'
#
loop_
_entity.id
_entity.type
_entity.pdbx_description
1 polymer ?
#
loop_
_entity_poly.entity_id
_entity_poly.type
_entity_poly.pdbx_seq_one_letter_code
_entity_poly.pdbx_strand_id
1 'polypeptide(L)'
;MNELDDLKRALAKIHMTLKTDLTGIEEIMNEVLDIGKSFGLNPERRVEGYALTPSHQAAVIGLPHLRVAQINDLIMVWIRAPYALDEERCRLLGLDAEQLYQKLSYAAREIAEILKKYSKESEFLQISLP
;
A
#
# COMPACT_ATOMS: atom_id res chain seq x y z
N MET A 1 -18.18 1.62 -19.36
CA MET A 1 -17.53 1.66 -18.03
C MET A 1 -16.14 2.24 -18.27
N ASN A 2 -15.74 3.27 -17.55
CA ASN A 2 -14.47 3.97 -17.81
C ASN A 2 -13.32 3.15 -17.21
N GLU A 3 -12.29 2.85 -18.00
CA GLU A 3 -11.12 2.07 -17.59
C GLU A 3 -10.49 2.59 -16.30
N LEU A 4 -10.37 3.92 -16.17
CA LEU A 4 -9.85 4.56 -14.96
C LEU A 4 -10.72 4.28 -13.71
N ASP A 5 -12.04 4.18 -13.87
CA ASP A 5 -12.94 3.89 -12.75
C ASP A 5 -12.81 2.43 -12.29
N ASP A 6 -12.51 1.52 -13.20
CA ASP A 6 -12.23 0.12 -12.87
C ASP A 6 -10.92 0.01 -12.08
N LEU A 7 -9.87 0.76 -12.46
CA LEU A 7 -8.62 0.85 -11.69
C LEU A 7 -8.85 1.42 -10.28
N LYS A 8 -9.63 2.51 -10.16
CA LYS A 8 -9.98 3.09 -8.85
C LYS A 8 -10.70 2.09 -7.95
N ARG A 9 -11.67 1.34 -8.51
CA ARG A 9 -12.41 0.31 -7.78
C ARG A 9 -11.52 -0.85 -7.37
N ALA A 10 -10.58 -1.25 -8.23
CA ALA A 10 -9.60 -2.28 -7.91
C ALA A 10 -8.68 -1.84 -6.75
N LEU A 11 -8.16 -0.61 -6.78
CA LEU A 11 -7.38 -0.06 -5.65
C LEU A 11 -8.18 0.00 -4.35
N ALA A 12 -9.46 0.33 -4.41
CA ALA A 12 -10.32 0.43 -3.23
C ALA A 12 -10.55 -0.91 -2.52
N LYS A 13 -10.34 -2.04 -3.21
CA LYS A 13 -10.40 -3.38 -2.60
C LYS A 13 -9.15 -3.73 -1.78
N ILE A 14 -8.03 -3.03 -2.01
CA ILE A 14 -6.77 -3.35 -1.36
C ILE A 14 -6.84 -2.93 0.11
N HIS A 15 -6.97 -3.94 0.98
CA HIS A 15 -6.91 -3.79 2.42
C HIS A 15 -6.40 -5.09 3.05
N MET A 16 -5.43 -4.95 3.94
CA MET A 16 -4.80 -6.06 4.63
C MET A 16 -4.64 -5.72 6.11
N THR A 17 -4.84 -6.71 6.96
CA THR A 17 -4.64 -6.58 8.40
C THR A 17 -4.07 -7.88 8.94
N LEU A 18 -2.93 -7.77 9.62
CA LEU A 18 -2.30 -8.84 10.35
C LEU A 18 -2.27 -8.47 11.83
N LYS A 19 -2.73 -9.38 12.68
CA LYS A 19 -2.46 -9.35 14.11
C LYS A 19 -1.26 -10.25 14.40
N THR A 20 -0.22 -9.73 15.02
CA THR A 20 1.02 -10.47 15.27
C THR A 20 1.65 -10.06 16.59
N ASP A 21 2.47 -10.93 17.19
CA ASP A 21 3.20 -10.59 18.40
C ASP A 21 4.17 -9.42 18.19
N LEU A 22 4.39 -8.64 19.27
CA LEU A 22 5.23 -7.44 19.22
C LEU A 22 6.71 -7.74 18.87
N THR A 23 7.14 -8.99 19.06
CA THR A 23 8.53 -9.41 18.87
C THR A 23 8.95 -9.54 17.40
N GLY A 24 8.01 -9.58 16.45
CA GLY A 24 8.29 -9.65 15.01
C GLY A 24 7.91 -8.41 14.19
N ILE A 25 7.25 -7.41 14.79
CA ILE A 25 6.67 -6.30 14.01
C ILE A 25 7.72 -5.48 13.29
N GLU A 26 8.86 -5.19 13.91
CA GLU A 26 9.91 -4.39 13.27
C GLU A 26 10.47 -5.07 12.01
N GLU A 27 10.66 -6.39 12.07
CA GLU A 27 11.11 -7.19 10.92
C GLU A 27 10.08 -7.16 9.79
N ILE A 28 8.80 -7.40 10.11
CA ILE A 28 7.70 -7.35 9.13
C ILE A 28 7.62 -5.96 8.49
N MET A 29 7.69 -4.91 9.31
CA MET A 29 7.63 -3.54 8.83
C MET A 29 8.81 -3.24 7.88
N ASN A 30 10.03 -3.65 8.23
CA ASN A 30 11.19 -3.46 7.36
C ASN A 30 11.03 -4.18 6.02
N GLU A 31 10.60 -5.45 6.01
CA GLU A 31 10.34 -6.19 4.77
C GLU A 31 9.25 -5.51 3.93
N VAL A 32 8.15 -5.06 4.55
CA VAL A 32 7.07 -4.32 3.87
C VAL A 32 7.58 -3.02 3.23
N LEU A 33 8.42 -2.26 3.93
CA LEU A 33 9.00 -1.03 3.39
C LEU A 33 9.98 -1.31 2.24
N ASP A 34 10.75 -2.39 2.33
CA ASP A 34 11.68 -2.79 1.28
C ASP A 34 10.96 -3.26 0.01
N ILE A 35 9.84 -3.98 0.15
CA ILE A 35 8.93 -4.26 -0.96
C ILE A 35 8.41 -2.96 -1.58
N GLY A 36 7.95 -2.00 -0.77
CA GLY A 36 7.54 -0.68 -1.27
C GLY A 36 8.62 -0.04 -2.14
N LYS A 37 9.85 0.03 -1.63
CA LYS A 37 11.00 0.62 -2.35
C LYS A 37 11.30 -0.12 -3.65
N SER A 38 11.23 -1.45 -3.68
CA SER A 38 11.54 -2.24 -4.89
C SER A 38 10.57 -1.96 -6.05
N PHE A 39 9.34 -1.54 -5.76
CA PHE A 39 8.36 -1.06 -6.76
C PHE A 39 8.47 0.45 -7.05
N GLY A 40 9.48 1.12 -6.50
CA GLY A 40 9.68 2.57 -6.63
C GLY A 40 8.66 3.37 -5.83
N LEU A 41 8.18 2.84 -4.70
CA LEU A 41 7.37 3.56 -3.72
C LEU A 41 8.25 3.91 -2.52
N ASN A 42 8.53 5.20 -2.38
CA ASN A 42 9.36 5.72 -1.31
C ASN A 42 8.55 5.78 0.00
N PRO A 43 9.11 5.27 1.10
CA PRO A 43 8.46 5.36 2.41
C PRO A 43 8.61 6.76 2.99
N GLU A 44 7.49 7.37 3.32
CA GLU A 44 7.43 8.59 4.11
C GLU A 44 6.84 8.35 5.47
N ARG A 45 7.52 8.83 6.52
CA ARG A 45 7.06 8.67 7.90
C ARG A 45 5.75 9.41 8.16
N ARG A 46 4.91 8.80 8.98
CA ARG A 46 3.61 9.28 9.45
C ARG A 46 3.47 8.93 10.94
N VAL A 47 2.46 9.50 11.60
CA VAL A 47 2.27 9.28 13.06
C VAL A 47 2.05 7.81 13.38
N GLU A 48 1.27 7.12 12.55
CA GLU A 48 0.88 5.72 12.74
C GLU A 48 1.77 4.72 11.98
N GLY A 49 2.75 5.19 11.20
CA GLY A 49 3.56 4.31 10.34
C GLY A 49 4.11 5.05 9.12
N TYR A 50 3.80 4.56 7.92
CA TYR A 50 4.39 5.02 6.67
C TYR A 50 3.37 5.18 5.55
N ALA A 51 3.64 6.12 4.64
CA ALA A 51 3.03 6.20 3.32
C ALA A 51 4.06 5.77 2.27
N LEU A 52 3.74 4.76 1.47
CA LEU A 52 4.53 4.31 0.33
C LEU A 52 4.00 5.00 -0.93
N THR A 53 4.72 5.99 -1.42
CA THR A 53 4.32 6.88 -2.52
C THR A 53 5.40 6.92 -3.61
N PRO A 54 5.06 7.06 -4.91
CA PRO A 54 6.09 7.15 -5.95
C PRO A 54 7.02 8.35 -5.77
N SER A 55 6.52 9.45 -5.21
CA SER A 55 7.31 10.63 -4.86
C SER A 55 6.63 11.46 -3.77
N HIS A 56 7.37 12.39 -3.17
CA HIS A 56 6.78 13.33 -2.21
C HIS A 56 5.70 14.22 -2.85
N GLN A 57 5.94 14.65 -4.09
CA GLN A 57 4.99 15.46 -4.84
C GLN A 57 3.67 14.69 -5.09
N ALA A 58 3.73 13.39 -5.37
CA ALA A 58 2.53 12.56 -5.52
C ALA A 58 1.67 12.52 -4.25
N ALA A 59 2.32 12.43 -3.08
CA ALA A 59 1.61 12.50 -1.81
C ALA A 59 0.97 13.87 -1.58
N VAL A 60 1.68 14.96 -1.90
CA VAL A 60 1.21 16.34 -1.73
C VAL A 60 0.00 16.65 -2.62
N ILE A 61 -0.01 16.21 -3.88
CA ILE A 61 -1.14 16.45 -4.79
C ILE A 61 -2.31 15.46 -4.58
N GLY A 62 -2.19 14.56 -3.60
CA GLY A 62 -3.25 13.66 -3.17
C GLY A 62 -3.48 12.47 -4.10
N LEU A 63 -2.44 12.00 -4.81
CA LEU A 63 -2.53 10.73 -5.53
C LEU A 63 -2.64 9.54 -4.56
N PRO A 64 -3.23 8.42 -5.02
CA PRO A 64 -3.31 7.21 -4.22
C PRO A 64 -1.92 6.73 -3.78
N HIS A 65 -1.85 6.22 -2.55
CA HIS A 65 -0.64 5.62 -2.00
C HIS A 65 -0.98 4.47 -1.06
N LEU A 66 -0.04 3.54 -0.89
CA LEU A 66 -0.15 2.50 0.11
C LEU A 66 0.14 3.10 1.50
N ARG A 67 -0.80 2.98 2.41
CA ARG A 67 -0.63 3.34 3.81
C ARG A 67 -0.31 2.07 4.57
N VAL A 68 0.74 2.12 5.39
CA VAL A 68 1.16 1.05 6.29
C VAL A 68 1.10 1.63 7.69
N ALA A 69 0.25 1.09 8.55
CA ALA A 69 0.12 1.53 9.93
C ALA A 69 0.40 0.38 10.89
N GLN A 70 1.07 0.72 11.99
CA GLN A 70 1.20 -0.13 13.16
C GLN A 70 0.35 0.45 14.28
N ILE A 71 -0.59 -0.33 14.80
CA ILE A 71 -1.40 0.03 15.96
C ILE A 71 -1.31 -1.13 16.95
N ASN A 72 -0.50 -0.97 18.00
CA ASN A 72 -0.16 -2.03 18.94
C ASN A 72 0.41 -3.27 18.22
N ASP A 73 -0.32 -4.38 18.30
CA ASP A 73 -0.05 -5.69 17.72
C ASP A 73 -0.69 -5.87 16.32
N LEU A 74 -1.24 -4.80 15.74
CA LEU A 74 -1.84 -4.80 14.41
C LEU A 74 -0.95 -4.09 13.39
N ILE A 75 -0.72 -4.76 12.27
CA ILE A 75 -0.18 -4.18 11.05
C ILE A 75 -1.33 -4.07 10.05
N MET A 76 -1.59 -2.86 9.58
CA MET A 76 -2.65 -2.55 8.62
C MET A 76 -2.04 -1.96 7.36
N VAL A 77 -2.48 -2.44 6.19
CA VAL A 77 -2.04 -1.93 4.89
C VAL A 77 -3.25 -1.67 4.00
N TRP A 78 -3.37 -0.47 3.44
CA TRP A 78 -4.50 -0.12 2.58
C TRP A 78 -4.14 0.96 1.57
N ILE A 79 -4.95 1.11 0.53
CA ILE A 79 -4.83 2.27 -0.37
C ILE A 79 -5.55 3.47 0.24
N ARG A 80 -4.80 4.55 0.47
CA ARG A 80 -5.39 5.85 0.80
C ARG A 80 -5.86 6.54 -0.47
N ALA A 81 -7.09 7.06 -0.45
CA ALA A 81 -7.69 7.85 -1.54
C ALA A 81 -7.72 7.14 -2.90
N PRO A 82 -8.22 5.89 -3.01
CA PRO A 82 -8.19 5.13 -4.27
C PRO A 82 -8.90 5.84 -5.43
N TYR A 83 -9.99 6.55 -5.16
CA TYR A 83 -10.76 7.32 -6.15
C TYR A 83 -10.11 8.64 -6.58
N ALA A 84 -9.00 9.03 -5.96
CA ALA A 84 -8.21 10.20 -6.36
C ALA A 84 -7.19 9.89 -7.46
N LEU A 85 -7.15 8.64 -7.96
CA LEU A 85 -6.37 8.29 -9.15
C LEU A 85 -6.87 9.15 -10.33
N ASP A 86 -5.97 9.90 -10.93
CA ASP A 86 -6.33 10.89 -11.94
C ASP A 86 -5.20 11.01 -12.96
N GLU A 87 -5.54 10.93 -14.24
CA GLU A 87 -4.56 10.94 -15.32
C GLU A 87 -3.78 12.26 -15.39
N GLU A 88 -4.46 13.40 -15.24
CA GLU A 88 -3.82 14.70 -15.34
C GLU A 88 -2.80 14.89 -14.21
N ARG A 89 -3.19 14.55 -12.98
CA ARG A 89 -2.28 14.59 -11.82
C ARG A 89 -1.10 13.63 -11.95
N CYS A 90 -1.30 12.44 -12.50
CA CYS A 90 -0.20 11.53 -12.79
C CYS A 90 0.74 12.13 -13.85
N ARG A 91 0.21 12.68 -14.95
CA ARG A 91 0.99 13.28 -16.03
C ARG A 91 1.85 14.46 -15.54
N LEU A 92 1.35 15.27 -14.61
CA LEU A 92 2.13 16.36 -13.97
C LEU A 92 3.41 15.87 -13.28
N LEU A 93 3.46 14.59 -12.91
CA LEU A 93 4.61 13.96 -12.25
C LEU A 93 5.39 13.01 -13.17
N GLY A 94 5.11 13.03 -14.48
CA GLY A 94 5.73 12.12 -15.44
C GLY A 94 5.33 10.66 -15.24
N LEU A 95 4.16 10.41 -14.65
CA LEU A 95 3.59 9.08 -14.44
C LEU A 95 2.33 8.91 -15.28
N ASP A 96 2.03 7.66 -15.63
CA ASP A 96 0.72 7.27 -16.12
C ASP A 96 -0.16 6.72 -14.96
N ALA A 97 -1.48 6.86 -15.08
CA ALA A 97 -2.43 6.36 -14.06
C ALA A 97 -2.40 4.83 -13.93
N GLU A 98 -2.27 4.12 -15.05
CA GLU A 98 -2.09 2.67 -15.08
C GLU A 98 -0.76 2.27 -14.45
N GLN A 99 0.32 3.00 -14.73
CA GLN A 99 1.62 2.74 -14.09
C GLN A 99 1.56 2.89 -12.57
N LEU A 100 0.88 3.93 -12.06
CA LEU A 100 0.68 4.09 -10.62
C LEU A 100 -0.17 2.95 -10.05
N TYR A 101 -1.26 2.60 -10.73
CA TYR A 101 -2.09 1.46 -10.36
C TYR A 101 -1.28 0.15 -10.27
N GLN A 102 -0.46 -0.14 -11.28
CA GLN A 102 0.36 -1.35 -11.33
C GLN A 102 1.39 -1.38 -10.20
N LYS A 103 2.11 -0.26 -9.96
CA LYS A 103 3.06 -0.15 -8.83
C LYS A 103 2.40 -0.46 -7.49
N LEU A 104 1.26 0.16 -7.22
CA LEU A 104 0.52 -0.04 -5.96
C LEU A 104 -0.02 -1.47 -5.85
N SER A 105 -0.57 -2.02 -6.93
CA SER A 105 -1.19 -3.34 -6.94
C SER A 105 -0.16 -4.47 -6.80
N TYR A 106 0.99 -4.35 -7.46
CA TYR A 106 2.07 -5.33 -7.34
C TYR A 106 2.74 -5.25 -5.97
N ALA A 107 3.03 -4.06 -5.46
CA ALA A 107 3.52 -3.90 -4.10
C ALA A 107 2.56 -4.49 -3.07
N ALA A 108 1.24 -4.26 -3.22
CA ALA A 108 0.24 -4.81 -2.32
C ALA A 108 0.20 -6.36 -2.34
N ARG A 109 0.36 -6.98 -3.52
CA ARG A 109 0.42 -8.44 -3.65
C ARG A 109 1.64 -9.02 -2.95
N GLU A 110 2.82 -8.44 -3.17
CA GLU A 110 4.04 -8.90 -2.52
C GLU A 110 4.00 -8.69 -1.01
N ILE A 111 3.47 -7.54 -0.55
CA ILE A 111 3.22 -7.29 0.88
C ILE A 111 2.28 -8.35 1.46
N ALA A 112 1.24 -8.76 0.72
CA ALA A 112 0.33 -9.80 1.18
C ALA A 112 1.05 -11.14 1.43
N GLU A 113 2.03 -11.51 0.57
CA GLU A 113 2.85 -12.71 0.78
C GLU A 113 3.75 -12.60 2.00
N ILE A 114 4.31 -11.41 2.29
CA ILE A 114 5.01 -11.17 3.55
C ILE A 114 4.08 -11.37 4.75
N LEU A 115 2.88 -10.78 4.73
CA LEU A 115 1.94 -10.93 5.85
C LEU A 115 1.52 -12.40 6.05
N LYS A 116 1.36 -13.18 4.97
CA LYS A 116 1.10 -14.62 5.05
C LYS A 116 2.28 -15.39 5.64
N LYS A 117 3.52 -15.09 5.22
CA LYS A 117 4.75 -15.70 5.75
C LYS A 117 4.86 -15.56 7.26
N TYR A 118 4.47 -14.40 7.80
CA TYR A 118 4.53 -14.12 9.25
C TYR A 118 3.26 -14.50 10.02
N SER A 119 2.13 -14.71 9.34
CA SER A 119 0.90 -15.13 10.01
C SER A 119 1.02 -16.53 10.59
N LYS A 120 0.67 -16.68 11.86
CA LYS A 120 0.49 -17.99 12.50
C LYS A 120 -0.96 -18.46 12.35
N GLU A 121 -1.21 -19.77 12.37
CA GLU A 121 -2.56 -20.33 12.22
C GLU A 121 -3.59 -19.80 13.24
N SER A 122 -3.14 -19.38 14.43
CA SER A 122 -3.98 -18.83 15.50
C SER A 122 -4.14 -17.30 15.44
N GLU A 123 -3.48 -16.63 14.50
CA GLU A 123 -3.47 -15.18 14.37
C GLU A 123 -4.51 -14.69 13.36
N PHE A 124 -5.01 -13.48 13.57
CA PHE A 124 -5.94 -12.87 12.61
C PHE A 124 -5.16 -12.35 11.41
N LEU A 125 -5.48 -12.89 10.23
CA LEU A 125 -5.06 -12.35 8.94
C LEU A 125 -6.28 -12.12 8.06
N GLN A 126 -6.44 -10.89 7.59
CA GLN A 126 -7.40 -10.53 6.55
C GLN A 126 -6.63 -9.91 5.39
N ILE A 127 -6.85 -10.46 4.18
CA ILE A 127 -6.30 -9.92 2.93
C ILE A 127 -7.45 -9.75 1.95
N SER A 128 -7.59 -8.54 1.43
CA SER A 128 -8.45 -8.22 0.31
C SER A 128 -7.60 -7.56 -0.77
N LEU A 129 -7.64 -8.15 -1.96
CA LEU A 129 -6.94 -7.71 -3.16
C LEU A 129 -7.94 -7.77 -4.34
N PRO A 130 -7.73 -6.97 -5.40
CA PRO A 130 -8.62 -6.91 -6.56
C PRO A 130 -8.75 -8.21 -7.34
#